data_AF-A0A815SEC7-F1
#
_entry.id   AF-A0A815SEC7-F1
#
_cell.length_a   1.000
_cell.length_b   1.000
_cell.length_c   1.000
_cell.angle_alpha   90.00
_cell.angle_beta   90.00
_cell.angle_gamma   90.00
#
_symmetry.space_group_name_H-M   'P 1'
#
loop_
_entity.id
_entity.type
_entity.pdbx_description
1 polymer ?
#
loop_
_entity_poly.entity_id
_entity_poly.type
_entity_poly.pdbx_seq_one_letter_code
_entity_poly.pdbx_strand_id
1 'polypeptide(L)'
;MESENDRKTENGLMSVKYKEQMIELMYKYYSATDLKIAQNLEQLADIYKTLQRHDGVLINLEKALEIRLQEVDPRLSPIIAISQNITNLYIKHRQDFQSALQYQLINHKYTLEYNELKSSASKDSKEDVEESREKIAGSHIGLADLYLELQQYDSAIEHLEIAMTLYKQVKKSFEKQEAIEEKVKSIKQQQQ
;
A
#
# COMPACT_ATOMS: atom_id res chain seq x y z
N MET A 1 -41.36 2.80 9.21
CA MET A 1 -40.61 2.33 8.03
C MET A 1 -39.15 2.55 8.34
N GLU A 2 -38.36 1.49 8.44
CA GLU A 2 -36.89 1.63 8.47
C GLU A 2 -36.41 2.29 7.18
N SER A 3 -35.44 3.19 7.30
CA SER A 3 -34.84 3.82 6.13
C SER A 3 -34.02 2.80 5.35
N GLU A 4 -33.84 3.02 4.05
CA GLU A 4 -32.98 2.19 3.20
C GLU A 4 -31.54 2.09 3.74
N ASN A 5 -31.09 3.14 4.44
CA ASN A 5 -29.77 3.21 5.07
C ASN A 5 -29.65 2.28 6.29
N ASP A 6 -30.73 2.14 7.07
CA ASP A 6 -30.79 1.24 8.23
C ASP A 6 -30.70 -0.22 7.77
N ARG A 7 -31.46 -0.59 6.73
CA ARG A 7 -31.40 -1.94 6.14
C ARG A 7 -30.04 -2.28 5.54
N LYS A 8 -29.41 -1.33 4.85
CA LYS A 8 -28.07 -1.53 4.28
C LYS A 8 -27.02 -1.76 5.37
N THR A 9 -27.14 -1.03 6.49
CA THR A 9 -26.27 -1.19 7.65
C THR A 9 -26.47 -2.55 8.31
N GLU A 10 -27.72 -2.95 8.55
CA GLU A 10 -28.05 -4.26 9.13
C GLU A 10 -27.56 -5.43 8.27
N ASN A 11 -27.81 -5.40 6.96
CA ASN A 11 -27.32 -6.41 6.02
C ASN A 11 -25.78 -6.50 6.03
N GLY A 12 -25.09 -5.35 6.12
CA GLY A 12 -23.65 -5.32 6.22
C GLY A 12 -23.12 -5.91 7.52
N LEU A 13 -23.77 -5.63 8.66
CA LEU A 13 -23.40 -6.21 9.96
C LEU A 13 -23.62 -7.72 10.00
N MET A 14 -24.69 -8.21 9.39
CA MET A 14 -24.94 -9.64 9.26
C MET A 14 -23.91 -10.31 8.35
N SER A 15 -23.50 -9.64 7.26
CA SER A 15 -22.41 -10.10 6.39
C SER A 15 -21.07 -10.21 7.12
N VAL A 16 -20.72 -9.21 7.94
CA VAL A 16 -19.54 -9.24 8.83
C VAL A 16 -19.58 -10.49 9.72
N LYS A 17 -20.68 -10.68 10.45
CA LYS A 17 -20.83 -11.81 11.38
C LYS A 17 -20.61 -13.16 10.71
N TYR A 18 -21.26 -13.41 9.57
CA TYR A 18 -21.12 -14.69 8.87
C TYR A 18 -19.70 -14.88 8.31
N LYS A 19 -19.08 -13.81 7.83
CA LYS A 19 -17.71 -13.87 7.31
C LYS A 19 -16.69 -14.12 8.42
N GLU A 20 -16.83 -13.48 9.57
CA GLU A 20 -15.99 -13.74 10.75
C GLU A 20 -16.10 -15.20 11.20
N GLN A 21 -17.32 -15.72 11.35
CA GLN A 21 -17.55 -17.12 11.72
C GLN A 21 -16.94 -18.11 10.72
N MET A 22 -17.01 -17.79 9.42
CA MET A 22 -16.39 -18.61 8.40
C MET A 22 -14.86 -18.58 8.51
N ILE A 23 -14.25 -17.41 8.72
CA ILE A 23 -12.79 -17.28 8.89
C ILE A 23 -12.33 -18.03 10.15
N GLU A 24 -13.07 -17.94 11.27
CA GLU A 24 -12.79 -18.72 12.47
C GLU A 24 -12.83 -20.23 12.22
N LEU A 25 -13.79 -20.72 11.44
CA LEU A 25 -13.84 -22.12 11.03
C LEU A 25 -12.64 -22.46 10.13
N MET A 26 -12.24 -21.58 9.22
CA MET A 26 -11.09 -21.81 8.36
C MET A 26 -9.80 -21.98 9.18
N TYR A 27 -9.57 -21.14 10.20
CA TYR A 27 -8.43 -21.29 11.10
C TYR A 27 -8.40 -22.63 11.87
N LYS A 28 -9.55 -23.32 12.01
CA LYS A 28 -9.60 -24.64 12.66
C LYS A 28 -9.23 -25.79 11.72
N TYR A 29 -9.42 -25.63 10.41
CA TYR A 29 -9.31 -26.72 9.44
C TYR A 29 -8.21 -26.53 8.40
N TYR A 30 -7.70 -25.31 8.24
CA TYR A 30 -6.60 -24.98 7.33
C TYR A 30 -5.36 -24.54 8.11
N SER A 31 -4.20 -24.53 7.43
CA SER A 31 -3.01 -23.87 7.96
C SER A 31 -3.32 -22.39 8.23
N ALA A 32 -2.76 -21.81 9.29
CA ALA A 32 -2.90 -20.38 9.57
C ALA A 32 -2.35 -19.49 8.44
N THR A 33 -1.47 -20.04 7.60
CA THR A 33 -0.89 -19.39 6.43
C THR A 33 -1.63 -19.72 5.12
N ASP A 34 -2.80 -20.36 5.18
CA ASP A 34 -3.58 -20.69 3.97
C ASP A 34 -4.11 -19.41 3.31
N LEU A 35 -3.81 -19.23 2.03
CA LEU A 35 -4.21 -18.04 1.27
C LEU A 35 -5.71 -17.82 1.17
N LYS A 36 -6.51 -18.87 1.30
CA LYS A 36 -7.97 -18.71 1.33
C LYS A 36 -8.38 -17.88 2.55
N ILE A 37 -7.62 -17.95 3.65
CA ILE A 37 -7.85 -17.12 4.83
C ILE A 37 -7.56 -15.65 4.50
N ALA A 38 -6.40 -15.35 3.88
CA ALA A 38 -6.05 -14.00 3.46
C ALA A 38 -7.10 -13.39 2.52
N GLN A 39 -7.54 -14.14 1.51
CA GLN A 39 -8.60 -13.72 0.58
C GLN A 39 -9.91 -13.39 1.30
N ASN A 40 -10.27 -14.14 2.34
CA ASN A 40 -11.49 -13.87 3.09
C ASN A 40 -11.36 -12.71 4.06
N LEU A 41 -10.17 -12.49 4.63
CA LEU A 41 -9.86 -11.29 5.40
C LEU A 41 -9.94 -10.03 4.53
N GLU A 42 -9.43 -10.06 3.30
CA GLU A 42 -9.57 -8.94 2.34
C GLU A 42 -11.05 -8.64 2.03
N GLN A 43 -11.86 -9.67 1.76
CA GLN A 43 -13.28 -9.50 1.53
C GLN A 43 -14.01 -8.95 2.77
N LEU A 44 -13.59 -9.35 3.98
CA LEU A 44 -14.11 -8.79 5.22
C LEU A 44 -13.74 -7.31 5.37
N ALA A 45 -12.51 -6.93 5.00
CA ALA A 45 -12.09 -5.54 4.96
C ALA A 45 -12.94 -4.70 3.98
N ASP A 46 -13.30 -5.23 2.81
CA ASP A 46 -14.18 -4.55 1.86
C ASP A 46 -15.60 -4.33 2.41
N ILE A 47 -16.14 -5.30 3.17
CA ILE A 47 -17.41 -5.15 3.87
C ILE A 47 -17.29 -4.03 4.91
N TYR A 48 -16.23 -4.02 5.73
CA TYR A 48 -16.00 -2.94 6.69
C TYR A 48 -15.83 -1.57 6.02
N LYS A 49 -15.21 -1.51 4.85
CA LYS A 49 -15.06 -0.28 4.06
C LYS A 49 -16.42 0.26 3.62
N THR A 50 -17.33 -0.63 3.20
CA THR A 50 -18.72 -0.26 2.84
C THR A 50 -19.49 0.27 4.06
N LEU A 51 -19.16 -0.24 5.25
CA LEU A 51 -19.69 0.22 6.53
C LEU A 51 -18.94 1.44 7.12
N GLN A 52 -17.93 1.98 6.43
CA GLN A 52 -17.07 3.07 6.90
C GLN A 52 -16.38 2.79 8.25
N ARG A 53 -16.13 1.51 8.55
CA ARG A 53 -15.47 1.05 9.78
C ARG A 53 -13.98 0.84 9.54
N HIS A 54 -13.23 1.94 9.53
CA HIS A 54 -11.81 1.96 9.19
C HIS A 54 -10.96 0.99 10.02
N ASP A 55 -11.25 0.82 11.31
CA ASP A 55 -10.54 -0.11 12.19
C ASP A 55 -10.71 -1.57 11.77
N GLY A 56 -11.93 -1.92 11.35
CA GLY A 56 -12.21 -3.25 10.80
C GLY A 56 -11.50 -3.47 9.46
N VAL A 57 -11.39 -2.45 8.61
CA VAL A 57 -10.59 -2.53 7.38
C VAL A 57 -9.13 -2.80 7.73
N LEU A 58 -8.56 -2.01 8.63
CA LEU A 58 -7.15 -2.06 8.99
C LEU A 58 -6.76 -3.43 9.55
N ILE A 59 -7.43 -3.88 10.62
CA ILE A 59 -7.14 -5.16 11.28
C ILE A 59 -7.17 -6.34 10.31
N ASN A 60 -8.13 -6.35 9.37
CA ASN A 60 -8.26 -7.45 8.44
C ASN A 60 -7.24 -7.41 7.31
N LEU A 61 -6.90 -6.22 6.81
CA LEU A 61 -5.84 -6.06 5.81
C LEU A 61 -4.46 -6.41 6.38
N GLU A 62 -4.16 -6.04 7.63
CA GLU A 62 -2.90 -6.38 8.30
C GLU A 62 -2.73 -7.89 8.45
N LYS A 63 -3.76 -8.59 8.92
CA LYS A 63 -3.77 -10.06 9.01
C LYS A 63 -3.63 -10.72 7.63
N ALA A 64 -4.31 -10.20 6.61
CA ALA A 64 -4.19 -10.72 5.25
C ALA A 64 -2.76 -10.52 4.71
N LEU A 65 -2.16 -9.36 4.97
CA LEU A 65 -0.78 -9.05 4.59
C LEU A 65 0.20 -10.00 5.28
N GLU A 66 0.05 -10.23 6.58
CA GLU A 66 0.90 -11.16 7.33
C GLU A 66 0.94 -12.56 6.70
N ILE A 67 -0.22 -13.10 6.31
CA ILE A 67 -0.31 -14.39 5.63
C ILE A 67 0.39 -14.35 4.26
N ARG A 68 0.14 -13.29 3.47
CA ARG A 68 0.73 -13.16 2.13
C ARG A 68 2.25 -12.98 2.15
N LEU A 69 2.79 -12.38 3.19
CA LEU A 69 4.25 -12.25 3.37
C LEU A 69 4.96 -13.59 3.61
N GLN A 70 4.23 -14.66 3.95
CA GLN A 70 4.78 -16.01 4.10
C GLN A 70 4.90 -16.77 2.77
N GLU A 71 4.43 -16.19 1.65
CA GLU A 71 4.50 -16.86 0.34
C GLU A 71 5.89 -16.79 -0.29
N VAL A 72 6.29 -17.89 -0.92
CA VAL A 72 7.58 -18.02 -1.64
C VAL A 72 7.47 -17.58 -3.10
N ASP A 73 6.29 -17.66 -3.72
CA ASP A 73 6.06 -17.27 -5.13
C ASP A 73 5.52 -15.83 -5.21
N PRO A 74 6.33 -14.87 -5.68
CA PRO A 74 5.97 -13.48 -5.72
C PRO A 74 5.10 -13.18 -6.96
N ARG A 75 3.83 -13.62 -6.95
CA ARG A 75 2.79 -12.98 -7.79
C ARG A 75 2.22 -11.76 -7.08
N LEU A 76 3.16 -10.87 -6.72
CA LEU A 76 3.20 -9.77 -5.74
C LEU A 76 2.14 -8.67 -5.81
N SER A 77 1.19 -8.77 -6.73
CA SER A 77 0.20 -7.72 -6.95
C SER A 77 -0.64 -7.41 -5.69
N PRO A 78 -1.09 -8.40 -4.90
CA PRO A 78 -1.89 -8.10 -3.71
C PRO A 78 -1.08 -7.43 -2.59
N ILE A 79 0.20 -7.77 -2.39
CA ILE A 79 1.02 -7.21 -1.29
C ILE A 79 1.20 -5.70 -1.47
N ILE A 80 1.52 -5.25 -2.69
CA ILE A 80 1.65 -3.83 -3.02
C ILE A 80 0.33 -3.10 -2.76
N ALA A 81 -0.79 -3.62 -3.26
CA ALA A 81 -2.10 -2.99 -3.07
C ALA A 81 -2.54 -2.93 -1.60
N ILE A 82 -2.36 -4.03 -0.86
CA ILE A 82 -2.74 -4.13 0.57
C ILE A 82 -1.88 -3.17 1.41
N SER A 83 -0.55 -3.19 1.24
CA SER A 83 0.35 -2.29 1.96
C SER A 83 0.07 -0.82 1.66
N GLN A 84 -0.27 -0.46 0.42
CA GLN A 84 -0.67 0.90 0.07
C GLN A 84 -1.99 1.31 0.75
N ASN A 85 -2.97 0.41 0.81
CA ASN A 85 -4.23 0.67 1.51
C ASN A 85 -4.02 0.88 3.00
N ILE A 86 -3.22 0.03 3.64
CA ILE A 86 -2.87 0.15 5.06
C ILE A 86 -2.15 1.47 5.33
N THR A 87 -1.14 1.81 4.53
CA THR A 87 -0.41 3.09 4.61
C THR A 87 -1.36 4.28 4.58
N ASN A 88 -2.28 4.30 3.62
CA ASN A 88 -3.27 5.36 3.49
C ASN A 88 -4.22 5.44 4.69
N LEU A 89 -4.61 4.30 5.27
CA LEU A 89 -5.47 4.26 6.45
C LEU A 89 -4.76 4.83 7.67
N TYR A 90 -3.48 4.49 7.86
CA TYR A 90 -2.68 5.04 8.95
C TYR A 90 -2.50 6.56 8.82
N ILE A 91 -2.19 7.05 7.61
CA ILE A 91 -2.07 8.50 7.35
C ILE A 91 -3.40 9.21 7.65
N LYS A 92 -4.50 8.75 7.03
CA LYS A 92 -5.76 9.52 7.00
C LYS A 92 -6.62 9.37 8.25
N HIS A 93 -6.61 8.20 8.88
CA HIS A 93 -7.52 7.89 9.99
C HIS A 93 -6.82 7.76 11.34
N ARG A 94 -5.51 7.51 11.36
CA ARG A 94 -4.74 7.39 12.61
C ARG A 94 -3.73 8.53 12.82
N GLN A 95 -3.34 9.24 11.75
CA GLN A 95 -2.22 10.19 11.77
C GLN A 95 -0.94 9.58 12.38
N ASP A 96 -0.78 8.27 12.21
CA ASP A 96 0.37 7.52 12.72
C ASP A 96 1.33 7.25 11.55
N PHE A 97 2.23 8.21 11.36
CA PHE A 97 3.22 8.19 10.29
C PHE A 97 4.30 7.13 10.49
N GLN A 98 4.54 6.70 11.73
CA GLN A 98 5.51 5.65 12.02
C GLN A 98 5.00 4.29 11.51
N SER A 99 3.75 3.96 11.80
CA SER A 99 3.12 2.75 11.27
C SER A 99 2.95 2.85 9.75
N ALA A 100 2.52 4.00 9.23
CA ALA A 100 2.45 4.22 7.78
C ALA A 100 3.80 3.97 7.09
N LEU A 101 4.91 4.44 7.68
CA LEU A 101 6.26 4.22 7.15
C LEU A 101 6.61 2.73 7.07
N GLN A 102 6.26 1.93 8.08
CA GLN A 102 6.50 0.48 8.07
C GLN A 102 5.81 -0.20 6.88
N TYR A 103 4.55 0.13 6.62
CA TYR A 103 3.80 -0.43 5.50
C TYR A 103 4.25 0.13 4.14
N GLN A 104 4.67 1.39 4.08
CA GLN A 104 5.25 1.96 2.87
C GLN A 104 6.60 1.32 2.52
N LEU A 105 7.41 0.93 3.50
CA LEU A 105 8.65 0.18 3.26
C LEU A 105 8.37 -1.21 2.68
N ILE A 106 7.34 -1.90 3.16
CA ILE A 106 6.86 -3.16 2.57
C ILE A 106 6.42 -2.92 1.13
N ASN A 107 5.58 -1.90 0.89
CA ASN A 107 5.12 -1.54 -0.44
C ASN A 107 6.29 -1.29 -1.41
N HIS A 108 7.26 -0.50 -0.97
CA HIS A 108 8.44 -0.14 -1.74
C HIS A 108 9.29 -1.37 -2.09
N LYS A 109 9.62 -2.20 -1.10
CA LYS A 109 10.38 -3.44 -1.30
C LYS A 109 9.73 -4.33 -2.37
N TYR A 110 8.43 -4.61 -2.22
CA TYR A 110 7.73 -5.50 -3.15
C TYR A 110 7.47 -4.86 -4.51
N THR A 111 7.42 -3.52 -4.60
CA THR A 111 7.43 -2.81 -5.87
C THR A 111 8.74 -3.05 -6.62
N LEU A 112 9.89 -3.00 -5.95
CA LEU A 112 11.19 -3.30 -6.57
C LEU A 112 11.24 -4.75 -7.07
N GLU A 113 10.94 -5.71 -6.19
CA GLU A 113 10.98 -7.15 -6.52
C GLU A 113 10.04 -7.49 -7.70
N TYR A 114 8.83 -6.96 -7.71
CA TYR A 114 7.87 -7.19 -8.81
C TYR A 114 8.41 -6.70 -10.15
N ASN A 115 8.99 -5.50 -10.18
CA ASN A 115 9.49 -4.93 -11.43
C ASN A 115 10.79 -5.62 -11.89
N GLU A 116 11.65 -6.06 -10.97
CA GLU A 116 12.82 -6.88 -11.30
C GLU A 116 12.41 -8.22 -11.92
N LEU A 117 11.44 -8.92 -11.30
CA LEU A 117 10.91 -10.17 -11.82
C LEU A 117 10.25 -9.99 -13.19
N LYS A 118 9.41 -8.95 -13.35
CA LYS A 118 8.79 -8.61 -14.64
C LYS A 118 9.86 -8.44 -15.72
N SER A 119 10.90 -7.66 -15.43
CA SER A 119 11.99 -7.39 -16.39
C SER A 119 12.82 -8.62 -16.74
N SER A 120 13.03 -9.53 -15.78
CA SER A 120 13.76 -10.78 -16.02
C SER A 120 12.98 -11.78 -16.89
N ALA A 121 11.65 -11.71 -16.89
CA ALA A 121 10.77 -12.66 -17.56
C ALA A 121 10.40 -12.26 -19.00
N SER A 122 10.52 -10.97 -19.37
CA SER A 122 10.14 -10.46 -20.69
C SER A 122 11.24 -9.69 -21.40
N LYS A 123 11.21 -9.69 -22.74
CA LYS A 123 11.85 -8.61 -23.51
C LYS A 123 10.98 -7.37 -23.33
N ASP A 124 11.32 -6.56 -22.33
CA ASP A 124 10.51 -5.38 -22.00
C ASP A 124 10.42 -4.44 -23.20
N SER A 125 9.19 -4.02 -23.50
CA SER A 125 9.01 -2.89 -24.39
C SER A 125 9.55 -1.62 -23.70
N LYS A 126 9.86 -0.60 -24.49
CA LYS A 126 10.23 0.70 -23.93
C LYS A 126 9.16 1.25 -22.98
N GLU A 127 7.88 1.00 -23.29
CA GLU A 127 6.74 1.43 -22.47
C GLU A 127 6.71 0.69 -21.12
N ASP A 128 6.99 -0.61 -21.10
CA ASP A 128 7.08 -1.39 -19.85
C ASP A 128 8.20 -0.90 -18.92
N VAL A 129 9.35 -0.54 -19.49
CA VAL A 129 10.48 0.01 -18.73
C VAL A 129 10.13 1.38 -18.15
N GLU A 130 9.48 2.24 -18.93
CA GLU A 130 9.03 3.56 -18.45
C GLU A 130 7.98 3.41 -17.35
N GLU A 131 6.99 2.53 -17.50
CA GLU A 131 5.97 2.23 -16.48
C GLU A 131 6.61 1.75 -15.17
N SER A 132 7.58 0.83 -15.27
CA SER A 132 8.28 0.27 -14.11
C SER A 132 9.05 1.37 -13.36
N ARG A 133 9.75 2.25 -14.08
CA ARG A 133 10.44 3.41 -13.49
C ARG A 133 9.49 4.37 -12.80
N GLU A 134 8.33 4.63 -13.39
CA GLU A 134 7.31 5.49 -12.76
C GLU A 134 6.78 4.87 -11.47
N LYS A 135 6.51 3.57 -11.46
CA LYS A 135 6.06 2.85 -10.25
C LYS A 135 7.11 2.91 -9.14
N ILE A 136 8.38 2.65 -9.47
CA ILE A 136 9.48 2.72 -8.51
C ILE A 136 9.65 4.15 -7.98
N ALA A 137 9.64 5.17 -8.86
CA ALA A 137 9.75 6.57 -8.46
C ALA A 137 8.60 6.99 -7.52
N GLY A 138 7.36 6.57 -7.82
CA GLY A 138 6.21 6.80 -6.97
C GLY A 138 6.37 6.20 -5.57
N SER A 139 6.93 5.00 -5.46
CA SER A 139 7.19 4.37 -4.15
C SER A 139 8.26 5.12 -3.33
N HIS A 140 9.30 5.67 -3.97
CA HIS A 140 10.28 6.54 -3.32
C HIS A 140 9.65 7.85 -2.83
N ILE A 141 8.78 8.48 -3.63
CA ILE A 141 8.05 9.68 -3.20
C ILE A 141 7.22 9.38 -1.94
N GLY A 142 6.49 8.26 -1.92
CA GLY A 142 5.71 7.88 -0.75
C GLY A 142 6.56 7.69 0.51
N LEU A 143 7.78 7.17 0.39
CA LEU A 143 8.73 7.11 1.51
C LEU A 143 9.20 8.50 1.93
N ALA A 144 9.56 9.36 0.96
CA ALA A 144 9.97 10.73 1.26
C ALA A 144 8.89 11.54 1.97
N ASP A 145 7.63 11.40 1.54
CA ASP A 145 6.49 12.08 2.16
C ASP A 145 6.36 11.69 3.64
N LEU A 146 6.46 10.40 3.95
CA LEU A 146 6.41 9.91 5.33
C LEU A 146 7.63 10.33 6.16
N TYR A 147 8.81 10.33 5.56
CA TYR A 147 10.01 10.86 6.22
C TYR A 147 9.88 12.35 6.54
N LEU A 148 9.19 13.14 5.71
CA LEU A 148 8.92 14.54 6.01
C LEU A 148 7.98 14.72 7.19
N GLU A 149 6.89 13.95 7.24
CA GLU A 149 5.97 13.96 8.39
C GLU A 149 6.68 13.57 9.70
N LEU A 150 7.70 12.71 9.60
CA LEU A 150 8.55 12.29 10.72
C LEU A 150 9.77 13.21 10.95
N GLN A 151 9.88 14.32 10.21
CA GLN A 151 11.01 15.29 10.28
C GLN A 151 12.39 14.65 10.00
N GLN A 152 12.43 13.53 9.30
CA GLN A 152 13.63 12.84 8.84
C GLN A 152 14.05 13.37 7.47
N TYR A 153 14.46 14.64 7.45
CA TYR A 153 14.68 15.41 6.23
C TYR A 153 15.77 14.84 5.31
N ASP A 154 16.86 14.32 5.88
CA ASP A 154 17.95 13.76 5.08
C ASP A 154 17.47 12.53 4.29
N SER A 155 16.76 11.61 4.96
CA SER A 155 16.12 10.46 4.32
C SER A 155 15.08 10.89 3.27
N ALA A 156 14.29 11.93 3.57
CA ALA A 156 13.32 12.45 2.61
C ALA A 156 14.00 12.98 1.34
N ILE A 157 15.09 13.75 1.48
CA ILE A 157 15.86 14.28 0.35
C ILE A 157 16.47 13.12 -0.46
N GLU A 158 17.07 12.13 0.20
CA GLU A 158 17.66 10.96 -0.48
C GLU A 158 16.62 10.25 -1.37
N HIS A 159 15.45 9.95 -0.84
CA HIS A 159 14.39 9.29 -1.61
C HIS A 159 13.84 10.18 -2.75
N LEU A 160 13.73 11.49 -2.54
CA LEU A 160 13.34 12.44 -3.61
C LEU A 160 14.38 12.51 -4.73
N GLU A 161 15.68 12.51 -4.41
CA GLU A 161 16.76 12.55 -5.39
C GLU A 161 16.78 11.26 -6.24
N ILE A 162 16.49 10.10 -5.64
CA ILE A 162 16.33 8.84 -6.37
C ILE A 162 15.12 8.90 -7.31
N ALA A 163 13.96 9.34 -6.81
CA ALA A 163 12.74 9.47 -7.63
C ALA A 163 12.95 10.42 -8.82
N MET A 164 13.61 11.55 -8.61
CA MET A 164 13.98 12.49 -9.66
C MET A 164 14.88 11.84 -10.72
N THR A 165 15.88 11.06 -10.30
CA THR A 165 16.77 10.34 -11.22
C THR A 165 16.01 9.34 -12.09
N LEU A 166 15.06 8.61 -11.52
CA LEU A 166 14.19 7.70 -12.27
C LEU A 166 13.31 8.44 -13.27
N TYR A 167 12.71 9.57 -12.86
CA TYR A 167 11.90 10.38 -13.77
C TYR A 167 12.71 10.99 -14.91
N LYS A 168 13.97 11.41 -14.70
CA LYS A 168 14.85 11.89 -15.80
C LYS A 168 14.98 10.90 -16.94
N GLN A 169 14.79 9.62 -16.65
CA GLN A 169 14.86 8.54 -17.64
C GLN A 169 13.50 8.19 -18.27
N VAL A 170 12.44 8.95 -17.98
CA VAL A 170 11.08 8.82 -18.52
C VAL A 170 10.76 10.04 -19.38
N LYS A 171 10.31 9.84 -20.63
CA LYS A 171 10.21 10.91 -21.64
C LYS A 171 9.21 12.04 -21.29
N LYS A 172 8.24 11.78 -20.42
CA LYS A 172 7.09 12.68 -20.14
C LYS A 172 6.93 13.03 -18.65
N SER A 173 8.03 13.21 -17.94
CA SER A 173 8.02 13.40 -16.48
C SER A 173 8.55 14.77 -16.01
N PHE A 174 8.69 15.75 -16.91
CA PHE A 174 9.30 17.04 -16.59
C PHE A 174 8.62 17.77 -15.41
N GLU A 175 7.29 17.84 -15.41
CA GLU A 175 6.51 18.46 -14.31
C GLU A 175 6.76 17.75 -12.97
N LYS A 176 6.91 16.41 -12.99
CA LYS A 176 7.22 15.63 -11.77
C LYS A 176 8.63 15.93 -11.27
N GLN A 177 9.58 16.17 -12.16
CA GLN A 177 10.95 16.53 -11.79
C GLN A 177 10.99 17.91 -11.14
N GLU A 178 10.36 18.90 -11.75
CA GLU A 178 10.29 20.28 -11.23
C GLU A 178 9.64 20.32 -9.84
N ALA A 179 8.52 19.60 -9.65
CA ALA A 179 7.86 19.48 -8.36
C ALA A 179 8.78 18.87 -7.27
N ILE A 180 9.59 17.86 -7.64
CA ILE A 180 10.57 17.26 -6.70
C ILE A 180 11.69 18.25 -6.38
N GLU A 181 12.21 18.97 -7.38
CA GLU A 181 13.27 19.96 -7.19
C GLU A 181 12.83 21.10 -6.26
N GLU A 182 11.62 21.63 -6.45
CA GLU A 182 11.02 22.62 -5.56
C GLU A 182 10.87 22.09 -4.13
N LYS A 183 10.41 20.84 -4.00
CA LYS A 183 10.25 20.19 -2.69
C LYS A 183 11.58 20.03 -1.96
N VAL A 184 12.62 19.54 -2.64
CA VAL A 184 13.98 19.42 -2.07
C VAL A 184 14.53 20.79 -1.66
N LYS A 185 14.33 21.82 -2.48
CA LYS A 185 14.77 23.18 -2.17
C LYS A 185 14.07 23.74 -0.92
N SER A 186 12.75 23.53 -0.83
CA SER A 186 11.95 23.94 0.33
C SER A 186 12.44 23.30 1.63
N ILE A 187 12.70 21.98 1.61
CA ILE A 187 13.23 21.25 2.77
C ILE A 187 14.57 21.82 3.22
N LYS A 188 15.51 22.01 2.29
CA LYS A 188 16.84 22.56 2.60
C LYS A 188 16.80 23.98 3.17
N GLN A 189 15.79 24.77 2.79
CA GLN A 189 15.58 26.12 3.34
C GLN A 189 15.02 26.11 4.76
N GLN A 190 14.21 25.11 5.13
CA GLN A 190 13.64 24.98 6.47
C GLN A 190 14.67 24.55 7.53
N GLN A 191 15.83 24.04 7.09
CA GLN A 191 16.92 23.59 7.95
C GLN A 191 18.00 24.67 8.22
N GLN A 192 17.88 25.85 7.62
CA GLN A 192 18.78 27.00 7.77
C GLN A 192 18.22 28.02 8.77
#